data_AF-A0A9Q3EWJ1-F1
#
_entry.id   AF-A0A9Q3EWJ1-F1
#
_cell.length_a   1.000
_cell.length_b   1.000
_cell.length_c   1.000
_cell.angle_alpha   90.00
_cell.angle_beta   90.00
_cell.angle_gamma   90.00
#
_symmetry.space_group_name_H-M   'P 1'
#
loop_
_entity.id
_entity.type
_entity.pdbx_description
1 polymer ?
#
loop_
_entity_poly.entity_id
_entity_poly.type
_entity_poly.pdbx_seq_one_letter_code
_entity_poly.pdbx_strand_id
1 'polypeptide(L)'
;MNFNSLKFPKAKSSNEVKPLRTQVGELSNNRKEQAELLFQMFSQEGEQVDLSNIPISPLELQQDFKSITHNEIQTNIRSLPNKKAPGPDPIPNELLKITGKVILNDL
;
A
#
# COMPACT_ATOMS: atom_id res chain seq x y z
N MET A 1 0.41 25.63 11.15
CA MET A 1 -0.11 26.00 9.81
C MET A 1 -0.75 24.77 9.20
N ASN A 2 -1.96 24.90 8.63
CA ASN A 2 -2.67 23.85 7.88
C ASN A 2 -2.32 23.93 6.39
N PHE A 3 -2.16 22.79 5.71
CA PHE A 3 -2.00 22.73 4.25
C PHE A 3 -3.02 21.75 3.63
N ASN A 4 -3.89 22.28 2.76
CA ASN A 4 -4.77 21.50 1.90
C ASN A 4 -4.07 21.23 0.55
N SER A 5 -4.08 19.99 0.06
CA SER A 5 -3.49 19.65 -1.25
C SER A 5 -4.56 19.41 -2.33
N LEU A 6 -4.39 20.09 -3.47
CA LEU A 6 -5.20 19.97 -4.69
C LEU A 6 -4.97 18.63 -5.43
N LYS A 7 -6.00 18.14 -6.15
CA LYS A 7 -5.97 16.88 -6.92
C LYS A 7 -5.91 17.14 -8.43
N PHE A 8 -5.11 16.34 -9.15
CA PHE A 8 -4.92 16.40 -10.60
C PHE A 8 -5.56 15.20 -11.34
N PRO A 9 -6.03 15.37 -12.60
CA PRO A 9 -6.68 14.31 -13.37
C PRO A 9 -5.69 13.36 -14.08
N LYS A 10 -6.08 12.09 -14.23
CA LYS A 10 -5.25 10.99 -14.76
C LYS A 10 -5.23 10.94 -16.29
N ALA A 11 -4.05 10.63 -16.84
CA ALA A 11 -3.83 10.42 -18.28
C ALA A 11 -4.32 9.02 -18.75
N LYS A 12 -4.72 8.92 -20.02
CA LYS A 12 -5.17 7.67 -20.67
C LYS A 12 -3.97 6.77 -20.99
N SER A 13 -3.96 5.55 -20.48
CA SER A 13 -2.89 4.56 -20.72
C SER A 13 -3.19 3.72 -21.97
N SER A 14 -2.26 3.68 -22.94
CA SER A 14 -2.20 2.59 -23.92
C SER A 14 -1.27 1.49 -23.39
N ASN A 15 -1.67 0.22 -23.54
CA ASN A 15 -0.94 -0.96 -23.06
C ASN A 15 0.20 -1.40 -24.00
N GLU A 16 0.78 -0.48 -24.76
CA GLU A 16 1.79 -0.78 -25.77
C GLU A 16 3.20 -0.50 -25.24
N VAL A 17 4.02 -1.55 -25.16
CA VAL A 17 5.43 -1.46 -24.79
C VAL A 17 6.23 -1.22 -26.06
N LYS A 18 7.05 -0.17 -26.08
CA LYS A 18 7.89 0.16 -27.24
C LYS A 18 9.02 -0.87 -27.43
N PRO A 19 9.49 -1.10 -28.67
CA PRO A 19 10.64 -1.96 -28.95
C PRO A 19 11.89 -1.59 -28.14
N LEU A 20 12.68 -2.58 -27.73
CA LEU A 20 13.97 -2.40 -27.07
C LEU A 20 15.11 -2.81 -28.00
N ARG A 21 16.28 -2.19 -27.82
CA ARG A 21 17.49 -2.56 -28.56
C ARG A 21 18.14 -3.79 -27.93
N THR A 22 18.46 -4.77 -28.77
CA THR A 22 19.26 -5.93 -28.38
C THR A 22 20.73 -5.56 -28.30
N GLN A 23 21.56 -6.46 -27.74
CA GLN A 23 23.01 -6.26 -27.65
C GLN A 23 23.70 -6.13 -29.02
N VAL A 24 23.08 -6.66 -30.08
CA VAL A 24 23.57 -6.58 -31.47
C VAL A 24 23.14 -5.26 -32.14
N GLY A 25 22.29 -4.45 -31.48
CA GLY A 25 21.83 -3.14 -31.96
C GLY A 25 20.51 -3.18 -32.74
N GLU A 26 19.90 -4.36 -32.90
CA GLU A 26 18.59 -4.52 -33.56
C GLU A 26 17.43 -4.23 -32.61
N LEU A 27 16.24 -3.92 -33.16
CA LEU A 27 15.05 -3.66 -32.36
C LEU A 27 14.22 -4.94 -32.18
N SER A 28 14.03 -5.36 -30.93
CA SER A 28 13.13 -6.45 -30.58
C SER A 28 11.77 -5.95 -30.09
N ASN A 29 10.70 -6.52 -30.66
CA ASN A 29 9.31 -6.35 -30.24
C ASN A 29 8.79 -7.57 -29.43
N ASN A 30 9.65 -8.56 -29.15
CA ASN A 30 9.25 -9.73 -28.39
C ASN A 30 9.24 -9.41 -26.89
N ARG A 31 8.08 -9.44 -26.26
CA ARG A 31 7.92 -9.10 -24.83
C ARG A 31 8.80 -9.93 -23.91
N LYS A 32 9.02 -11.22 -24.23
CA LYS A 32 9.84 -12.11 -23.41
C LYS A 32 11.30 -11.67 -23.46
N GLU A 33 11.81 -11.43 -24.66
CA GLU A 33 13.17 -10.94 -24.88
C GLU A 33 13.37 -9.54 -24.28
N GLN A 34 12.39 -8.65 -24.43
CA GLN A 34 12.42 -7.32 -23.81
C GLN A 34 12.49 -7.39 -22.29
N ALA A 35 11.72 -8.29 -21.67
CA ALA A 35 11.75 -8.49 -20.23
C ALA A 35 13.10 -9.03 -19.76
N GLU A 36 13.68 -9.98 -20.49
CA GLU A 36 15.02 -10.53 -20.21
C GLU A 36 16.11 -9.45 -20.33
N LEU A 37 16.05 -8.59 -21.36
CA LEU A 37 16.98 -7.47 -21.53
C LEU A 37 16.88 -6.46 -20.36
N LEU A 38 15.67 -6.09 -19.96
CA LEU A 38 15.47 -5.20 -18.82
C LEU A 38 15.99 -5.84 -17.53
N PHE A 39 15.66 -7.12 -17.31
CA PHE A 39 16.13 -7.84 -16.15
C PHE A 39 17.65 -7.87 -16.09
N GLN A 40 18.33 -8.20 -17.18
CA GLN A 40 19.80 -8.24 -17.23
C GLN A 40 20.43 -6.86 -16.97
N MET A 41 19.87 -5.80 -17.52
CA MET A 41 20.43 -4.45 -17.40
C MET A 41 20.25 -3.85 -15.99
N PHE A 42 19.15 -4.17 -15.32
CA PHE A 42 18.77 -3.53 -14.05
C PHE A 42 18.91 -4.42 -12.83
N SER A 43 18.99 -5.73 -13.00
CA SER A 43 19.20 -6.66 -11.89
C SER A 43 20.70 -6.77 -11.64
N GLN A 44 21.22 -5.88 -10.82
CA GLN A 44 22.50 -6.14 -10.18
C GLN A 44 22.29 -7.29 -9.19
N GLU A 45 23.05 -8.37 -9.32
CA GLU A 45 23.17 -9.34 -8.24
C GLU A 45 23.75 -8.59 -7.05
N GLY A 46 22.92 -8.40 -6.02
CA GLY A 46 23.18 -7.43 -4.96
C GLY A 46 24.53 -7.69 -4.30
N GLU A 47 25.44 -6.72 -4.43
CA GLU A 47 26.55 -6.59 -3.51
C GLU A 47 25.93 -6.49 -2.11
N GLN A 48 26.45 -7.24 -1.13
CA GLN A 48 25.94 -7.15 0.24
C GLN A 48 26.11 -5.71 0.72
N VAL A 49 25.00 -4.97 0.78
CA VAL A 49 25.01 -3.59 1.27
C VAL A 49 25.40 -3.65 2.74
N ASP A 50 26.55 -3.08 3.08
CA ASP A 50 27.00 -3.00 4.46
C ASP A 50 26.12 -2.00 5.22
N LEU A 51 25.28 -2.53 6.11
CA LEU A 51 24.38 -1.75 6.96
C LEU A 51 25.01 -1.40 8.32
N SER A 52 26.29 -1.71 8.54
CA SER A 52 26.99 -1.51 9.83
C SER A 52 27.00 -0.06 10.32
N ASN A 53 26.91 0.91 9.40
CA ASN A 53 26.92 2.34 9.71
C ASN A 53 25.52 2.95 9.88
N ILE A 54 24.45 2.15 9.84
CA ILE A 54 23.11 2.65 10.14
C ILE A 54 22.95 2.61 11.67
N PRO A 55 22.82 3.77 12.34
CA PRO A 55 22.58 3.77 13.77
C PRO A 55 21.26 3.07 14.04
N ILE A 56 21.31 1.93 14.76
CA ILE A 56 20.13 1.31 15.33
C ILE A 56 19.69 2.24 16.47
N SER A 57 18.91 3.28 16.16
CA SER A 57 18.23 4.03 17.22
C SER A 57 17.29 3.03 17.92
N PRO A 58 17.42 2.83 19.25
CA PRO A 58 16.54 1.94 19.98
C PRO A 58 15.14 2.56 19.98
N LEU A 59 14.32 2.20 18.98
CA LEU A 59 12.87 2.40 18.97
C LEU A 59 12.44 3.77 19.55
N GLU A 60 13.01 4.88 19.07
CA GLU A 60 12.48 6.23 19.32
C GLU A 60 11.20 6.50 18.52
N LEU A 61 10.31 5.51 18.50
CA LEU A 61 8.92 5.64 18.08
C LEU A 61 8.05 4.91 19.10
N GLN A 62 8.28 5.16 20.40
CA GLN A 62 7.14 5.23 21.32
C GLN A 62 6.35 6.49 20.93
N GLN A 63 5.63 6.41 19.81
CA GLN A 63 4.57 7.37 19.55
C GLN A 63 3.54 7.17 20.65
N ASP A 64 3.31 8.22 21.44
CA ASP A 64 2.18 8.28 22.35
C ASP A 64 0.89 8.22 21.53
N PHE A 65 0.34 7.02 21.36
CA PHE A 65 -1.00 6.86 20.83
C PHE A 65 -1.97 7.39 21.87
N LYS A 66 -2.78 8.38 21.47
CA LYS A 66 -3.89 8.84 22.32
C LYS A 66 -4.82 7.66 22.61
N SER A 67 -5.33 7.61 23.84
CA SER A 67 -6.34 6.62 24.21
C SER A 67 -7.56 6.76 23.29
N ILE A 68 -7.99 5.64 22.71
CA ILE A 68 -9.17 5.59 21.84
C ILE A 68 -10.41 5.75 22.70
N THR A 69 -11.28 6.68 22.33
CA THR A 69 -12.54 6.96 23.04
C THR A 69 -13.70 6.11 22.51
N HIS A 70 -14.68 5.81 23.36
CA HIS A 70 -15.92 5.15 22.95
C HIS A 70 -16.63 5.88 21.80
N ASN A 71 -16.59 7.21 21.81
CA ASN A 71 -17.19 8.03 20.75
C ASN A 71 -16.49 7.84 19.40
N GLU A 72 -15.15 7.72 19.37
CA GLU A 72 -14.40 7.43 18.14
C GLU A 72 -14.77 6.06 17.59
N ILE A 73 -14.83 5.04 18.45
CA ILE A 73 -15.23 3.68 18.06
C ILE A 73 -16.65 3.69 17.49
N GLN A 74 -17.60 4.33 18.18
CA GLN A 74 -18.99 4.45 17.74
C GLN A 74 -19.12 5.17 16.39
N THR A 75 -18.35 6.25 16.21
CA THR A 75 -18.35 7.03 14.97
C THR A 75 -17.79 6.21 13.81
N ASN A 76 -16.72 5.47 14.04
CA ASN A 76 -16.11 4.59 13.04
C ASN A 76 -17.02 3.43 12.64
N ILE A 77 -17.65 2.75 13.60
CA ILE A 77 -18.60 1.66 13.29
C ILE A 77 -19.75 2.17 12.42
N ARG A 78 -20.28 3.36 12.71
CA ARG A 78 -21.36 3.97 11.92
C ARG A 78 -20.93 4.33 10.50
N SER A 79 -19.69 4.76 10.31
CA SER A 79 -19.17 5.19 9.01
C SER A 79 -18.80 4.03 8.07
N LEU A 80 -18.77 2.78 8.56
CA LEU A 80 -18.43 1.62 7.73
C LEU A 80 -19.36 1.51 6.51
N PRO A 81 -18.84 1.29 5.29
CA PRO A 81 -19.67 1.09 4.11
C PRO A 81 -20.39 -0.26 4.14
N ASN A 82 -21.67 -0.27 3.79
CA ASN A 82 -22.45 -1.51 3.66
C ASN A 82 -22.02 -2.30 2.42
N LYS A 83 -22.32 -3.60 2.40
CA LYS A 83 -22.09 -4.55 1.29
C LYS A 83 -20.63 -4.66 0.87
N LYS A 84 -19.69 -4.36 1.77
CA LYS A 84 -18.28 -4.71 1.57
C LYS A 84 -18.08 -6.18 1.87
N ALA A 85 -17.11 -6.77 1.17
CA ALA A 85 -16.67 -8.12 1.48
C ALA A 85 -16.18 -8.16 2.93
N PRO A 86 -16.57 -9.19 3.71
CA PRO A 86 -16.08 -9.37 5.06
C PRO A 86 -14.56 -9.62 5.06
N GLY A 87 -13.94 -9.35 6.20
CA GLY A 87 -12.54 -9.66 6.41
C GLY A 87 -12.28 -11.16 6.60
N PRO A 88 -11.07 -11.52 7.06
CA PRO A 88 -10.72 -12.91 7.40
C PRO A 88 -11.56 -13.51 8.54
N ASP A 89 -12.30 -12.69 9.28
CA ASP A 89 -13.17 -13.03 10.42
C ASP A 89 -14.62 -13.36 10.03
N PRO A 90 -14.89 -13.66 8.75
CA PRO A 90 -16.17 -13.53 8.05
C PRO A 90 -17.26 -12.57 8.58
N ILE A 91 -16.95 -11.47 9.27
CA ILE A 91 -17.97 -10.57 9.84
C ILE A 91 -18.30 -9.44 8.87
N PRO A 92 -19.56 -9.30 8.41
CA PRO A 92 -19.98 -8.15 7.60
C PRO A 92 -20.12 -6.87 8.44
N ASN A 93 -19.91 -5.72 7.79
CA ASN A 93 -20.02 -4.40 8.43
C ASN A 93 -21.41 -4.14 9.02
N GLU A 94 -22.46 -4.70 8.44
CA GLU A 94 -23.84 -4.61 8.93
C GLU A 94 -23.98 -5.22 10.32
N LEU A 95 -23.32 -6.35 10.58
CA LEU A 95 -23.34 -6.96 11.90
C LEU A 95 -22.60 -6.11 12.91
N LEU A 96 -21.44 -5.55 12.56
CA LEU A 96 -20.68 -4.62 13.41
C LEU A 96 -21.52 -3.39 13.80
N LYS A 97 -22.35 -2.88 12.89
CA LYS A 97 -23.25 -1.76 13.17
C LYS A 97 -24.36 -2.11 14.16
N ILE A 98 -24.83 -3.35 14.15
CA ILE A 98 -25.88 -3.83 15.07
C ILE A 98 -25.27 -4.11 16.44
N THR A 99 -24.16 -4.83 16.49
CA THR A 99 -23.50 -5.26 17.73
C THR A 99 -22.62 -4.18 18.35
N GLY A 100 -22.32 -3.11 17.63
CA GLY A 100 -21.43 -2.04 18.09
C GLY A 100 -21.83 -1.40 19.42
N LYS A 101 -23.13 -1.38 19.79
CA LYS A 101 -23.57 -0.90 21.10
C LYS A 101 -23.18 -1.84 22.25
N VAL A 102 -23.15 -3.14 21.99
CA VAL A 102 -22.74 -4.16 22.99
C VAL A 102 -21.23 -4.09 23.18
N ILE A 103 -20.48 -4.00 22.08
CA ILE A 103 -19.00 -3.87 22.10
C ILE A 103 -18.56 -2.64 22.90
N LEU A 104 -19.29 -1.53 22.83
CA LEU A 104 -18.98 -0.31 23.58
C LEU A 104 -19.24 -0.42 25.10
N ASN A 105 -20.06 -1.37 25.55
CA ASN A 105 -20.33 -1.55 26.98
C ASN A 105 -19.32 -2.48 27.66
N ASP A 106 -18.63 -3.31 26.87
CA ASP A 106 -17.64 -4.29 27.35
C ASP A 106 -16.18 -3.79 27.28
N LEU A 107 -15.98 -2.56 26.77
CA LEU A 107 -14.70 -1.85 26.64
C LEU A 107 -14.60 -0.70 27.66
#